data_AF-A0A836I844-F1
#
_entry.id   AF-A0A836I844-F1
#
_cell.length_a   1.000
_cell.length_b   1.000
_cell.length_c   1.000
_cell.angle_alpha   90.00
_cell.angle_beta   90.00
_cell.angle_gamma   90.00
#
_symmetry.space_group_name_H-M   'P 1'
#
loop_
_entity.id
_entity.type
_entity.pdbx_description
1 polymer ?
#
loop_
_entity_poly.entity_id
_entity_poly.type
_entity_poly.pdbx_seq_one_letter_code
_entity_poly.pdbx_strand_id
1 'polypeptide(L)'
;MLRRCTSAVVPSGHVCHPAAAVACIQKRFLKIAKSTFGFYLARRGQRKFPFHRRPHIKNTQAMNLNAPYFWSYMTAKSQSFFLPEENYITGDWTGKFFVSKRQVYTLQHATSGGKVRVKSFPSVFELNSPSRWNVGKEMNTLTKPRMDLIDDQMLTKKQRLDYVKAGFLPK
;
A
#
# COMPACT_ATOMS: atom_id res chain seq x y z
N MET A 1 -10.34 -18.30 -60.30
CA MET A 1 -9.04 -17.61 -60.31
C MET A 1 -9.15 -16.36 -61.16
N LEU A 2 -8.57 -15.22 -60.72
CA LEU A 2 -8.59 -13.86 -61.31
C LEU A 2 -9.98 -13.17 -61.22
N ARG A 3 -10.21 -11.93 -60.77
CA ARG A 3 -9.45 -10.71 -60.40
C ARG A 3 -10.38 -9.86 -59.51
N ARG A 4 -9.84 -9.05 -58.60
CA ARG A 4 -10.13 -7.60 -58.47
C ARG A 4 -9.32 -7.01 -57.31
N CYS A 5 -8.26 -6.30 -57.67
CA CYS A 5 -7.56 -5.37 -56.80
C CYS A 5 -8.43 -4.12 -56.68
N THR A 6 -8.77 -3.70 -55.46
CA THR A 6 -9.31 -2.36 -55.21
C THR A 6 -8.27 -1.53 -54.47
N SER A 7 -7.94 -0.39 -55.10
CA SER A 7 -7.04 0.65 -54.62
C SER A 7 -7.49 1.19 -53.26
N ALA A 8 -6.59 1.17 -52.26
CA ALA A 8 -6.79 1.87 -51.00
C ALA A 8 -5.89 3.10 -50.99
N VAL A 9 -6.56 4.25 -51.04
CA VAL A 9 -6.05 5.61 -50.97
C VAL A 9 -5.10 5.78 -49.79
N VAL A 10 -3.92 6.36 -50.05
CA VAL A 10 -2.96 6.82 -49.05
C VAL A 10 -3.53 8.08 -48.37
N PRO A 11 -3.74 8.12 -47.05
CA PRO A 11 -3.88 9.38 -46.37
C PRO A 11 -2.49 9.96 -46.13
N SER A 12 -2.30 11.16 -46.66
CA SER A 12 -1.19 12.06 -46.44
C SER A 12 -0.77 12.15 -44.98
N GLY A 13 0.54 12.17 -44.75
CA GLY A 13 1.15 12.22 -43.44
C GLY A 13 0.78 13.48 -42.67
N HIS A 14 0.15 13.30 -41.51
CA HIS A 14 0.33 14.22 -40.40
C HIS A 14 1.59 13.81 -39.65
N VAL A 15 2.70 14.50 -39.93
CA VAL A 15 3.88 14.48 -39.07
C VAL A 15 3.44 15.04 -37.72
N CYS A 16 3.23 14.15 -36.75
CA CYS A 16 2.93 14.53 -35.39
C CYS A 16 4.16 15.28 -34.86
N HIS A 17 4.03 16.59 -34.59
CA HIS A 17 5.10 17.37 -33.99
C HIS A 17 5.61 16.67 -32.71
N PRO A 18 6.94 16.55 -32.52
CA PRO A 18 7.50 15.88 -31.33
C PRO A 18 7.05 16.55 -30.03
N ALA A 19 6.71 17.85 -30.05
CA ALA A 19 6.13 18.55 -28.90
C ALA A 19 4.75 18.01 -28.48
N ALA A 20 3.92 17.57 -29.44
CA ALA A 20 2.62 16.95 -29.15
C ALA A 20 2.79 15.53 -28.58
N ALA A 21 3.81 14.79 -29.02
CA ALA A 21 4.16 13.49 -28.42
C ALA A 21 4.62 13.65 -26.96
N VAL A 22 5.44 14.65 -26.65
CA VAL A 22 5.88 14.95 -25.27
C VAL A 22 4.70 15.37 -24.38
N ALA A 23 3.78 16.20 -24.88
CA ALA A 23 2.58 16.60 -24.14
C ALA A 23 1.57 15.44 -23.94
N CYS A 24 1.46 14.51 -24.90
CA CYS A 24 0.64 13.30 -24.78
C CYS A 24 1.22 12.27 -23.80
N ILE A 25 2.55 12.20 -23.69
CA ILE A 25 3.25 11.31 -22.75
C ILE A 25 3.03 11.75 -21.30
N GLN A 26 3.02 13.05 -21.02
CA GLN A 26 2.86 13.59 -19.65
C GLN A 26 1.50 13.24 -19.00
N LYS A 27 0.42 13.08 -19.78
CA LYS A 27 -0.92 12.74 -19.23
C LYS A 27 -1.04 11.28 -18.75
N ARG A 28 -0.03 10.44 -18.95
CA ARG A 28 -0.11 9.02 -18.61
C ARG A 28 0.38 8.71 -17.20
N PHE A 29 1.37 9.44 -16.67
CA PHE A 29 2.01 9.08 -15.39
C PHE A 29 1.21 9.49 -14.15
N LEU A 30 1.64 9.03 -12.98
CA LEU A 30 1.05 9.46 -11.71
C LEU A 30 1.33 10.95 -11.48
N LYS A 31 0.30 11.68 -11.01
CA LYS A 31 0.37 13.13 -10.80
C LYS A 31 1.43 13.56 -9.77
N ILE A 32 1.70 12.71 -8.79
CA ILE A 32 2.71 12.95 -7.74
C ILE A 32 3.48 11.65 -7.56
N ALA A 33 4.81 11.73 -7.64
CA ALA A 33 5.71 10.62 -7.38
C ALA A 33 5.98 10.50 -5.86
N LYS A 34 5.27 9.59 -5.19
CA LYS A 34 5.52 9.22 -3.78
C LYS A 34 6.57 8.13 -3.60
N SER A 35 7.04 7.57 -4.72
CA SER A 35 8.12 6.59 -4.84
C SER A 35 8.62 6.63 -6.29
N THR A 36 9.68 5.89 -6.59
CA THR A 36 10.22 5.74 -7.95
C THR A 36 9.17 5.28 -8.96
N PHE A 37 8.21 4.43 -8.54
CA PHE A 37 7.10 3.99 -9.39
C PHE A 37 6.18 5.13 -9.90
N GLY A 38 6.24 6.31 -9.30
CA GLY A 38 5.55 7.52 -9.77
C GLY A 38 5.86 7.86 -11.23
N PHE A 39 7.09 7.60 -11.66
CA PHE A 39 7.58 7.93 -13.00
C PHE A 39 7.28 6.85 -14.04
N TYR A 40 6.95 5.63 -13.61
CA TYR A 40 6.74 4.48 -14.50
C TYR A 40 5.27 4.08 -14.63
N LEU A 41 4.46 4.34 -13.60
CA LEU A 41 3.07 3.87 -13.55
C LEU A 41 2.08 4.92 -14.03
N ALA A 42 1.00 4.44 -14.63
CA ALA A 42 -0.14 5.24 -15.06
C ALA A 42 -1.38 4.94 -14.22
N ARG A 43 -2.12 5.99 -13.82
CA ARG A 43 -3.36 5.82 -13.02
C ARG A 43 -4.51 5.20 -13.83
N ARG A 44 -4.63 5.56 -15.12
CA ARG A 44 -5.74 5.18 -16.01
C ARG A 44 -7.13 5.41 -15.37
N GLY A 45 -7.34 6.60 -14.79
CA GLY A 45 -8.62 6.97 -14.15
C GLY A 45 -8.98 6.10 -12.94
N GLN A 46 -10.24 5.65 -12.87
CA GLN A 46 -10.72 4.68 -11.88
C GLN A 46 -10.92 3.30 -12.52
N ARG A 47 -9.86 2.78 -13.17
CA ARG A 47 -9.88 1.47 -13.83
C ARG A 47 -10.27 0.36 -12.84
N LYS A 48 -11.17 -0.52 -13.28
CA LYS A 48 -11.54 -1.74 -12.55
C LYS A 48 -10.49 -2.83 -12.75
N PHE A 49 -10.30 -3.65 -11.73
CA PHE A 49 -9.39 -4.77 -11.72
C PHE A 49 -10.17 -6.06 -11.48
N PRO A 50 -9.65 -7.23 -11.89
CA PRO A 50 -10.25 -8.51 -11.52
C PRO A 50 -10.38 -8.65 -10.01
N PHE A 51 -11.36 -9.44 -9.58
CA PHE A 51 -11.67 -9.65 -8.17
C PHE A 51 -10.42 -10.08 -7.38
N HIS A 52 -10.20 -9.45 -6.23
CA HIS A 52 -9.02 -9.62 -5.35
C HIS A 52 -7.63 -9.38 -5.99
N ARG A 53 -7.53 -8.96 -7.26
CA ARG A 53 -6.26 -8.80 -7.97
C ARG A 53 -6.00 -7.34 -8.33
N ARG A 54 -5.57 -6.56 -7.33
CA ARG A 54 -5.01 -5.22 -7.55
C ARG A 54 -3.48 -5.32 -7.55
N PRO A 55 -2.78 -4.56 -8.43
CA PRO A 55 -1.33 -4.71 -8.62
C PRO A 55 -0.52 -4.30 -7.40
N HIS A 56 -1.06 -3.43 -6.55
CA HIS A 56 -0.44 -3.04 -5.30
C HIS A 56 -1.35 -3.42 -4.13
N ILE A 57 -0.89 -4.32 -3.29
CA ILE A 57 -1.59 -4.75 -2.08
C ILE A 57 -1.45 -3.64 -1.04
N LYS A 58 -2.55 -2.91 -0.83
CA LYS A 58 -2.67 -1.89 0.21
C LYS A 58 -3.82 -2.27 1.14
N ASN A 59 -3.48 -2.90 2.26
CA ASN A 59 -4.45 -3.41 3.23
C ASN A 59 -4.91 -2.31 4.20
N THR A 60 -5.66 -1.33 3.70
CA THR A 60 -6.21 -0.25 4.56
C THR A 60 -7.16 -0.79 5.63
N GLN A 61 -7.78 -1.93 5.37
CA GLN A 61 -8.71 -2.61 6.28
C GLN A 61 -8.04 -3.52 7.32
N ALA A 62 -6.70 -3.60 7.34
CA ALA A 62 -5.99 -4.55 8.19
C ALA A 62 -6.31 -4.37 9.69
N MET A 63 -6.44 -3.13 10.14
CA MET A 63 -6.89 -2.82 11.49
C MET A 63 -8.37 -2.43 11.46
N ASN A 64 -9.22 -3.44 11.32
CA ASN A 64 -10.68 -3.30 11.44
C ASN A 64 -11.14 -4.26 12.53
N LEU A 65 -11.12 -3.77 13.77
CA LEU A 65 -11.37 -4.58 14.95
C LEU A 65 -12.88 -4.84 15.08
N ASN A 66 -13.28 -6.09 14.85
CA ASN A 66 -14.62 -6.57 15.13
C ASN A 66 -14.54 -7.65 16.21
N ALA A 67 -15.15 -7.40 17.37
CA ALA A 67 -15.16 -8.34 18.50
C ALA A 67 -15.60 -9.77 18.13
N PRO A 68 -16.73 -10.00 17.41
CA PRO A 68 -17.15 -11.37 17.08
C PRO A 68 -16.22 -12.09 16.10
N TYR A 69 -15.46 -11.34 15.30
CA TYR A 69 -14.53 -11.88 14.31
C TYR A 69 -13.07 -11.69 14.72
N PHE A 70 -12.82 -11.46 16.01
CA PHE A 70 -11.49 -11.09 16.50
C PHE A 70 -10.43 -12.14 16.14
N TRP A 71 -10.76 -13.42 16.20
CA TRP A 71 -9.83 -14.53 15.89
C TRP A 71 -9.86 -15.01 14.44
N SER A 72 -10.81 -14.56 13.62
CA SER A 72 -10.99 -15.04 12.24
C SER A 72 -10.75 -13.97 11.17
N TYR A 73 -10.85 -12.68 11.53
CA TYR A 73 -10.61 -11.58 10.62
C TYR A 73 -9.12 -11.25 10.50
N MET A 74 -8.61 -11.29 9.27
CA MET A 74 -7.20 -10.96 8.95
C MET A 74 -6.19 -11.75 9.80
N THR A 75 -6.49 -13.03 10.06
CA THR A 75 -5.66 -13.98 10.79
C THR A 75 -5.51 -15.27 9.98
N ALA A 76 -4.69 -16.20 10.50
CA ALA A 76 -4.62 -17.56 9.98
C ALA A 76 -6.00 -18.20 9.92
N LYS A 77 -6.25 -19.02 8.88
CA LYS A 77 -7.53 -19.69 8.67
C LYS A 77 -7.80 -20.80 9.67
N SER A 78 -6.76 -21.43 10.19
CA SER A 78 -6.83 -22.43 11.25
C SER A 78 -5.97 -22.00 12.44
N GLN A 79 -6.46 -22.28 13.65
CA GLN A 79 -5.71 -22.06 14.89
C GLN A 79 -4.64 -23.13 15.13
N SER A 80 -4.72 -24.26 14.42
CA SER A 80 -3.70 -25.33 14.47
C SER A 80 -2.47 -25.03 13.61
N PHE A 81 -2.49 -23.96 12.80
CA PHE A 81 -1.34 -23.59 12.00
C PHE A 81 -0.22 -23.03 12.87
N PHE A 82 1.01 -23.45 12.56
CA PHE A 82 2.20 -22.86 13.15
C PHE A 82 2.28 -21.36 12.82
N LEU A 83 3.00 -20.65 13.68
CA LEU A 83 3.30 -19.25 13.42
C LEU A 83 4.08 -19.10 12.09
N PRO A 84 3.94 -17.96 11.39
CA PRO A 84 4.67 -17.69 10.16
C PRO A 84 6.19 -17.76 10.34
N GLU A 85 6.92 -17.95 9.23
CA GLU A 85 8.39 -17.94 9.20
C GLU A 85 8.97 -16.68 9.85
N GLU A 86 8.29 -15.53 9.67
CA GLU A 86 8.73 -14.25 10.20
C GLU A 86 8.76 -14.17 11.74
N ASN A 87 8.20 -15.16 12.45
CA ASN A 87 8.30 -15.30 13.90
C ASN A 87 9.60 -15.95 14.39
N TYR A 88 10.37 -16.56 13.50
CA TYR A 88 11.59 -17.29 13.84
C TYR A 88 12.82 -16.63 13.24
N ILE A 89 13.97 -16.86 13.87
CA ILE A 89 15.28 -16.52 13.30
C ILE A 89 15.70 -17.72 12.45
N THR A 90 15.77 -17.54 11.13
CA THR A 90 15.98 -18.66 10.18
C THR A 90 17.44 -18.90 9.82
N GLY A 91 18.37 -18.11 10.36
CA GLY A 91 19.80 -18.26 10.16
C GLY A 91 20.59 -17.23 10.96
N ASP A 92 21.89 -17.15 10.72
CA ASP A 92 22.77 -16.25 11.46
C ASP A 92 22.53 -14.78 11.05
N TRP A 93 21.97 -14.00 11.97
CA TRP A 93 21.66 -12.60 11.76
C TRP A 93 22.52 -11.72 12.66
N THR A 94 23.07 -10.65 12.10
CA THR A 94 23.63 -9.55 12.90
C THR A 94 22.53 -8.81 13.67
N GLY A 95 21.36 -8.66 13.07
CA GLY A 95 20.20 -8.00 13.65
C GLY A 95 19.18 -7.55 12.59
N LYS A 96 17.98 -7.15 13.03
CA LYS A 96 16.95 -6.56 12.17
C LYS A 96 16.56 -5.18 12.67
N PHE A 97 16.45 -4.19 11.77
CA PHE A 97 15.96 -2.85 12.11
C PHE A 97 14.47 -2.85 12.47
N PHE A 98 13.68 -3.64 11.75
CA PHE A 98 12.25 -3.84 11.97
C PHE A 98 11.86 -5.26 11.55
N VAL A 99 10.82 -5.77 12.17
CA VAL A 99 10.21 -7.06 11.85
C VAL A 99 9.09 -6.93 10.82
N SER A 100 8.67 -8.05 10.24
CA SER A 100 7.59 -8.09 9.26
C SER A 100 6.24 -7.73 9.90
N LYS A 101 5.36 -7.06 9.13
CA LYS A 101 3.98 -6.83 9.55
C LYS A 101 3.17 -8.12 9.73
N ARG A 102 3.58 -9.21 9.09
CA ARG A 102 2.90 -10.52 9.18
C ARG A 102 3.33 -11.33 10.41
N GLN A 103 4.36 -10.88 11.13
CA GLN A 103 4.76 -11.53 12.38
C GLN A 103 3.59 -11.45 13.37
N VAL A 104 3.31 -12.56 14.06
CA VAL A 104 2.29 -12.63 15.10
C VAL A 104 2.89 -12.16 16.43
N TYR A 105 2.23 -11.25 17.12
CA TYR A 105 2.64 -10.79 18.45
C TYR A 105 2.46 -11.94 19.44
N THR A 106 3.53 -12.33 20.13
CA THR A 106 3.54 -13.42 21.12
C THR A 106 3.67 -12.87 22.53
N LEU A 107 3.47 -13.72 23.54
CA LEU A 107 3.66 -13.33 24.94
C LEU A 107 5.07 -12.78 25.20
N GLN A 108 6.09 -13.36 24.56
CA GLN A 108 7.48 -12.92 24.70
C GLN A 108 7.73 -11.52 24.16
N HIS A 109 6.94 -11.05 23.19
CA HIS A 109 7.00 -9.65 22.74
C HIS A 109 6.54 -8.68 23.83
N ALA A 110 5.69 -9.12 24.76
CA ALA A 110 5.28 -8.31 25.90
C ALA A 110 6.22 -8.43 27.10
N THR A 111 6.81 -9.60 27.34
CA THR A 111 7.57 -9.88 28.57
C THR A 111 9.08 -9.64 28.46
N SER A 112 9.67 -9.84 27.28
CA SER A 112 11.14 -9.80 27.11
C SER A 112 11.78 -8.42 27.25
N GLY A 113 10.99 -7.34 27.18
CA GLY A 113 11.52 -5.97 27.08
C GLY A 113 12.25 -5.68 25.75
N GLY A 114 12.24 -6.63 24.80
CA GLY A 114 12.86 -6.46 23.49
C GLY A 114 12.16 -5.39 22.65
N LYS A 115 12.93 -4.69 21.80
CA LYS A 115 12.38 -3.66 20.90
C LYS A 115 11.63 -4.32 19.74
N VAL A 116 10.32 -4.09 19.68
CA VAL A 116 9.46 -4.57 18.58
C VAL A 116 9.12 -3.39 17.68
N ARG A 117 9.75 -3.36 16.50
CA ARG A 117 9.64 -2.28 15.51
C ARG A 117 9.05 -2.78 14.20
N VAL A 118 8.11 -2.05 13.63
CA VAL A 118 7.41 -2.42 12.41
C VAL A 118 7.50 -1.28 11.40
N LYS A 119 7.93 -1.55 10.17
CA LYS A 119 8.01 -0.50 9.12
C LYS A 119 6.62 0.06 8.82
N SER A 120 6.37 1.32 9.10
CA SER A 120 5.09 1.97 8.82
C SER A 120 5.31 3.43 8.45
N PHE A 121 4.57 3.96 7.49
CA PHE A 121 4.72 5.36 7.08
C PHE A 121 4.36 6.29 8.27
N PRO A 122 5.18 7.30 8.60
CA PRO A 122 6.30 7.84 7.80
C PRO A 122 7.62 7.07 7.89
N SER A 123 7.88 6.34 8.98
CA SER A 123 9.14 5.60 9.19
C SER A 123 8.91 4.21 9.81
N VAL A 124 8.70 4.17 11.12
CA VAL A 124 8.56 2.95 11.91
C VAL A 124 7.48 3.18 12.98
N PHE A 125 6.72 2.13 13.28
CA PHE A 125 5.83 2.07 14.44
C PHE A 125 6.47 1.14 15.48
N GLU A 126 6.57 1.62 16.73
CA GLU A 126 7.14 0.87 17.84
C GLU A 126 6.05 0.48 18.84
N LEU A 127 6.05 -0.79 19.25
CA LEU A 127 5.17 -1.29 20.31
C LEU A 127 5.82 -1.06 21.68
N ASN A 128 5.84 0.20 22.12
CA ASN A 128 6.50 0.60 23.37
C ASN A 128 5.68 0.29 24.63
N SER A 129 4.36 0.17 24.50
CA SER A 129 3.45 -0.20 25.60
C SER A 129 2.97 -1.64 25.41
N PRO A 130 3.71 -2.64 25.95
CA PRO A 130 3.36 -4.05 25.77
C PRO A 130 2.02 -4.37 26.45
N SER A 131 1.21 -5.20 25.79
CA SER A 131 -0.10 -5.61 26.30
C SER A 131 -0.44 -7.03 25.87
N ARG A 132 -1.03 -7.81 26.79
CA ARG A 132 -1.52 -9.17 26.52
C ARG A 132 -2.67 -9.20 25.51
N TRP A 133 -3.39 -8.09 25.35
CA TRP A 133 -4.46 -7.94 24.35
C TRP A 133 -3.96 -8.06 22.90
N ASN A 134 -2.67 -7.88 22.67
CA ASN A 134 -2.06 -7.99 21.35
C ASN A 134 -1.70 -9.44 20.99
N VAL A 135 -1.63 -10.34 21.96
CA VAL A 135 -1.10 -11.70 21.78
C VAL A 135 -1.98 -12.51 20.83
N GLY A 136 -1.34 -13.21 19.87
CA GLY A 136 -2.01 -14.03 18.87
C GLY A 136 -2.49 -13.26 17.63
N LYS A 137 -2.26 -11.95 17.56
CA LYS A 137 -2.61 -11.11 16.41
C LYS A 137 -1.37 -10.71 15.62
N GLU A 138 -1.49 -10.67 14.29
CA GLU A 138 -0.44 -10.14 13.41
C GLU A 138 -0.21 -8.64 13.66
N MET A 139 1.04 -8.18 13.63
CA MET A 139 1.39 -6.76 13.77
C MET A 139 0.64 -5.85 12.78
N ASN A 140 0.29 -6.39 11.60
CA ASN A 140 -0.53 -5.74 10.58
C ASN A 140 -1.91 -5.29 11.11
N THR A 141 -2.49 -6.07 12.02
CA THR A 141 -3.77 -5.75 12.66
C THR A 141 -3.64 -4.84 13.88
N LEU A 142 -2.42 -4.61 14.36
CA LEU A 142 -2.11 -3.73 15.49
C LEU A 142 -1.60 -2.35 15.06
N THR A 143 -1.26 -2.19 13.78
CA THR A 143 -0.70 -0.95 13.23
C THR A 143 -1.71 -0.31 12.27
N LYS A 144 -2.31 0.82 12.65
CA LYS A 144 -3.29 1.54 11.81
C LYS A 144 -2.64 1.97 10.48
N PRO A 145 -3.09 1.47 9.32
CA PRO A 145 -2.41 1.71 8.03
C PRO A 145 -2.69 3.10 7.44
N ARG A 146 -3.82 3.72 7.80
CA ARG A 146 -4.17 5.10 7.46
C ARG A 146 -4.57 5.80 8.74
N MET A 147 -3.71 6.67 9.24
CA MET A 147 -3.99 7.48 10.42
C MET A 147 -5.05 8.54 10.11
N ASP A 148 -5.78 8.94 11.14
CA ASP A 148 -6.68 10.11 11.06
C ASP A 148 -5.87 11.41 11.17
N LEU A 149 -4.68 11.33 11.80
CA LEU A 149 -3.71 12.41 11.82
C LEU A 149 -3.11 12.61 10.43
N ILE A 150 -3.14 13.86 9.97
CA ILE A 150 -2.63 14.30 8.67
C ILE A 150 -1.57 15.36 8.91
N ASP A 151 -0.40 15.19 8.29
CA ASP A 151 0.65 16.20 8.30
C ASP A 151 0.39 17.23 7.19
N ASP A 152 0.10 18.45 7.62
CA ASP A 152 -0.16 19.60 6.75
C ASP A 152 1.05 20.02 5.93
N GLN A 153 2.27 19.80 6.42
CA GLN A 153 3.50 20.16 5.72
C GLN A 153 3.78 19.23 4.53
N MET A 154 3.24 18.00 4.57
CA MET A 154 3.29 17.08 3.44
C MET A 154 2.25 17.38 2.35
N LEU A 155 1.34 18.32 2.58
CA LEU A 155 0.30 18.71 1.64
C LEU A 155 0.69 19.99 0.89
N THR A 156 0.55 19.96 -0.43
CA THR A 156 0.52 21.22 -1.20
C THR A 156 -0.69 22.06 -0.78
N LYS A 157 -0.60 23.40 -0.88
CA LYS A 157 -1.73 24.30 -0.58
C LYS A 157 -3.05 23.87 -1.27
N LYS A 158 -2.95 23.40 -2.52
CA LYS A 158 -4.09 22.85 -3.26
C LYS A 158 -4.68 21.59 -2.58
N GLN A 159 -3.84 20.64 -2.21
CA GLN A 159 -4.31 19.43 -1.52
C GLN A 159 -4.94 19.79 -0.17
N ARG A 160 -4.34 20.72 0.59
CA ARG A 160 -4.92 21.19 1.85
C ARG A 160 -6.36 21.68 1.65
N LEU A 161 -6.62 22.51 0.65
CA LEU A 161 -7.97 22.98 0.33
C LEU A 161 -8.92 21.84 -0.01
N ASP A 162 -8.46 20.83 -0.78
CA ASP A 162 -9.27 19.65 -1.08
C ASP A 162 -9.64 18.86 0.20
N TYR A 163 -8.71 18.76 1.16
CA TYR A 163 -8.94 18.09 2.46
C TYR A 163 -9.85 18.91 3.39
N VAL A 164 -9.74 20.24 3.41
CA VAL A 164 -10.66 21.14 4.12
C VAL A 164 -12.07 21.02 3.54
N LYS A 165 -12.21 21.02 2.21
CA LYS A 165 -13.50 20.83 1.53
C LYS A 165 -14.15 19.49 1.86
N ALA A 166 -13.33 18.46 2.07
CA ALA A 166 -13.79 17.13 2.47
C ALA A 166 -14.03 16.99 3.98
N GLY A 167 -13.81 18.03 4.78
CA GLY A 167 -14.05 18.04 6.22
C GLY A 167 -13.01 17.28 7.05
N PHE A 168 -11.82 16.99 6.49
CA PHE A 168 -10.76 16.27 7.21
C PHE A 168 -9.79 17.19 7.97
N LEU A 169 -9.68 18.46 7.55
CA LEU A 169 -8.79 19.44 8.17
C LEU A 169 -9.59 20.67 8.60
N PRO A 170 -9.29 21.25 9.77
CA PRO A 170 -9.83 22.55 10.15
C PRO A 170 -9.27 23.65 9.23
N LYS A 171 -10.08 24.69 9.00
CA LYS A 171 -9.70 25.84 8.17
C LYS A 171 -8.78 26.79 8.93
#